data_AF-A0A7Y8IHS7-F1
#
_entry.id   AF-A0A7Y8IHS7-F1
#
_cell.length_a   1.000
_cell.length_b   1.000
_cell.length_c   1.000
_cell.angle_alpha   90.00
_cell.angle_beta   90.00
_cell.angle_gamma   90.00
#
_symmetry.space_group_name_H-M   'P 1'
#
loop_
_entity.id
_entity.type
_entity.pdbx_description
1 polymer ?
#
loop_
_entity_poly.entity_id
_entity_poly.type
_entity_poly.pdbx_seq_one_letter_code
_entity_poly.pdbx_strand_id
1 'polypeptide(L)'
;MKCNQCEVENPKQSKFCRKCGTTLGVRLPCAQCGFENPEDSIFCTQCGERLTGSQKSVKGTQRKCRNCGHFNELDTLFCISCGEEMIKTTKENRKRSSDGSSYKAIALVIGLVLLLGLFVKLGIGLFKEERSSELSSSPASISTSLKNVDEAKVIAVAKNFKCACGGCGELPLETCNCDMPKGAVEEKKFIREKLAEGFTVEQVIELLDKKYGHRI
;
A
#
# COMPACT_ATOMS: atom_id res chain seq x y z
N MET A 1 34.17 -12.74 0.71
CA MET A 1 35.21 -12.03 1.47
C MET A 1 35.54 -12.81 2.73
N LYS A 2 36.82 -12.97 3.03
CA LYS A 2 37.29 -13.68 4.22
C LYS A 2 37.20 -12.77 5.44
N CYS A 3 36.67 -13.29 6.54
CA CYS A 3 36.65 -12.56 7.82
C CYS A 3 38.07 -12.40 8.36
N ASN A 4 38.46 -11.18 8.76
CA ASN A 4 39.77 -10.91 9.35
C ASN A 4 39.93 -11.42 10.80
N GLN A 5 38.84 -11.73 11.49
CA GLN A 5 38.88 -12.23 12.88
C GLN A 5 38.84 -13.76 12.96
N CYS A 6 37.97 -14.42 12.21
CA CYS A 6 37.77 -15.87 12.32
C CYS A 6 38.00 -16.63 11.01
N GLU A 7 38.51 -15.94 9.98
CA GLU A 7 38.94 -16.51 8.70
C GLU A 7 37.88 -17.24 7.87
N VAL A 8 36.61 -17.17 8.26
CA VAL A 8 35.53 -17.80 7.49
C VAL A 8 35.28 -16.99 6.21
N GLU A 9 35.12 -17.69 5.08
CA GLU A 9 34.67 -17.07 3.84
C GLU A 9 33.23 -16.61 3.99
N ASN A 10 32.86 -15.41 3.54
CA ASN A 10 31.49 -14.87 3.58
C ASN A 10 31.05 -14.38 2.19
N PRO A 11 29.74 -14.36 1.85
CA PRO A 11 29.24 -13.68 0.65
C PRO A 11 29.73 -12.23 0.58
N LYS A 12 29.96 -11.71 -0.63
CA LYS A 12 30.50 -10.34 -0.82
C LYS A 12 29.58 -9.24 -0.27
N GLN A 13 28.26 -9.46 -0.23
CA GLN A 13 27.30 -8.51 0.35
C GLN A 13 27.06 -8.65 1.86
N SER A 14 27.72 -9.59 2.55
CA SER A 14 27.51 -9.79 3.99
C SER A 14 28.07 -8.61 4.79
N LYS A 15 27.22 -7.92 5.55
CA LYS A 15 27.64 -6.83 6.47
C LYS A 15 28.34 -7.33 7.72
N PHE A 16 28.07 -8.58 8.12
CA PHE A 16 28.63 -9.21 9.32
C PHE A 16 29.09 -10.64 9.01
N CYS A 17 30.07 -11.12 9.76
CA CYS A 17 30.58 -12.47 9.67
C CYS A 17 29.53 -13.47 10.16
N ARG A 18 29.22 -14.46 9.33
CA ARG A 18 28.23 -15.49 9.66
C ARG A 18 28.61 -16.38 10.85
N LYS A 19 29.89 -16.38 11.24
CA LYS A 19 30.42 -17.22 12.33
C LYS A 19 30.62 -16.42 13.62
N CYS A 20 31.36 -15.32 13.56
CA CYS A 20 31.75 -14.56 14.75
C CYS A 20 31.04 -13.20 14.92
N GLY A 21 30.18 -12.80 13.97
CA GLY A 21 29.44 -11.54 14.05
C GLY A 21 30.25 -10.27 13.76
N THR A 22 31.58 -10.36 13.60
CA THR A 22 32.41 -9.18 13.25
C THR A 22 31.94 -8.56 11.95
N THR A 23 31.83 -7.23 11.91
CA THR A 23 31.51 -6.47 10.70
C THR A 23 32.49 -6.75 9.57
N LEU A 24 31.94 -6.97 8.39
CA LEU A 24 32.66 -7.23 7.16
C LEU A 24 32.40 -6.05 6.22
N GLY A 25 33.43 -5.23 5.99
CA GLY A 25 33.32 -4.05 5.14
C GLY A 25 34.61 -3.21 5.18
N VAL A 26 34.79 -2.36 4.18
CA VAL A 26 35.90 -1.40 4.16
C VAL A 26 35.66 -0.37 5.26
N ARG A 27 36.68 -0.10 6.07
CA ARG A 27 36.62 0.91 7.13
C ARG A 27 37.24 2.19 6.63
N LEU A 28 36.55 3.31 6.85
CA LEU A 28 36.99 4.64 6.51
C LEU A 28 37.56 5.31 7.78
N PRO A 29 38.89 5.42 7.90
CA PRO A 29 39.50 6.09 9.04
C PRO A 29 39.18 7.59 8.99
N CYS A 30 38.81 8.14 10.14
CA CYS A 30 38.64 9.58 10.29
C CYS A 30 39.99 10.29 10.27
N ALA A 31 40.14 11.31 9.42
CA ALA A 31 41.38 12.10 9.34
C ALA A 31 41.66 12.92 10.61
N GLN A 32 40.64 13.22 11.42
CA GLN A 32 40.79 14.03 12.64
C GLN A 32 41.06 13.19 13.90
N CYS A 33 40.32 12.09 14.10
CA CYS A 33 40.47 11.27 15.33
C CYS A 33 40.98 9.84 15.09
N GLY A 34 41.15 9.41 13.84
CA GLY A 34 41.60 8.06 13.51
C GLY A 34 40.54 6.96 13.61
N PHE A 35 39.30 7.28 14.04
CA PHE A 35 38.25 6.27 14.21
C PHE A 35 37.87 5.58 12.90
N GLU A 36 37.70 4.26 12.94
CA GLU A 36 37.34 3.42 11.80
C GLU A 36 35.83 3.35 11.57
N ASN A 37 35.32 4.23 10.70
CA ASN A 37 33.90 4.30 10.40
C ASN A 37 33.49 3.30 9.30
N PRO A 38 32.23 2.87 9.24
CA PRO A 38 31.66 2.20 8.07
C PRO A 38 31.86 3.01 6.76
N GLU A 39 32.00 2.33 5.62
CA GLU A 39 32.22 2.98 4.31
C GLU A 39 31.10 3.96 3.87
N ASP A 40 29.88 3.73 4.36
CA ASP A 40 28.69 4.55 4.10
C ASP A 40 28.54 5.71 5.08
N SER A 41 29.44 5.87 6.04
CA SER A 41 29.39 6.97 7.01
C SER A 41 29.78 8.30 6.37
N ILE A 42 28.91 9.31 6.53
CA ILE A 42 29.14 10.69 6.06
C ILE A 42 29.92 11.50 7.11
N PHE A 43 29.68 11.23 8.39
CA PHE A 43 30.32 11.87 9.53
C PHE A 43 30.96 10.81 10.42
N CYS A 44 32.04 11.17 11.10
CA CYS A 44 32.66 10.31 12.09
C CYS A 44 31.74 10.15 13.29
N THR A 45 31.42 8.91 13.65
CA THR A 45 30.55 8.62 14.79
C THR A 45 31.20 8.93 16.15
N GLN A 46 32.51 9.20 16.18
CA GLN A 46 33.24 9.52 17.39
C GLN A 46 33.45 11.03 17.58
N CYS A 47 33.90 11.76 16.55
CA CYS A 47 34.24 13.18 16.68
C CYS A 47 33.35 14.12 15.86
N GLY A 48 32.45 13.60 15.02
CA GLY A 48 31.56 14.39 14.16
C GLY A 48 32.20 14.95 12.88
N GLU A 49 33.51 14.76 12.67
CA GLU A 49 34.19 15.23 11.46
C GLU A 49 33.61 14.59 10.19
N ARG A 50 33.47 15.38 9.12
CA ARG A 50 33.00 14.86 7.84
C ARG A 50 34.04 13.95 7.18
N LEU A 51 33.62 12.75 6.78
CA LEU A 51 34.50 11.76 6.16
C LEU A 51 34.60 11.99 4.66
N THR A 52 35.80 12.20 4.13
CA THR A 52 36.07 12.58 2.73
C THR A 52 36.13 11.39 1.76
N GLY A 53 35.96 10.16 2.25
CA GLY A 53 36.06 8.92 1.47
C GLY A 53 34.74 8.18 1.17
N SER A 54 33.57 8.73 1.56
CA SER A 54 32.28 8.14 1.21
C SER A 54 31.96 8.39 -0.28
N GLN A 55 32.62 7.62 -1.15
CA GLN A 55 32.40 7.65 -2.59
C GLN A 55 31.29 6.68 -2.97
N LYS A 56 30.05 7.18 -2.94
CA LYS A 56 29.04 6.90 -3.96
C LYS A 56 28.02 8.05 -4.04
N SER A 57 28.52 9.25 -4.33
CA SER A 57 27.68 10.27 -4.96
C SER A 57 27.50 9.84 -6.41
N VAL A 58 26.31 9.33 -6.73
CA VAL A 58 25.85 9.25 -8.11
C VAL A 58 25.81 10.69 -8.62
N LYS A 59 26.88 11.10 -9.32
CA LYS A 59 26.95 12.40 -9.99
C LYS A 59 25.74 12.50 -10.92
N GLY A 60 24.76 13.33 -10.56
CA GLY A 60 23.58 13.64 -11.38
C GLY A 60 22.25 13.67 -10.66
N THR A 61 22.12 13.19 -9.42
CA THR A 61 20.82 13.07 -8.75
C THR A 61 20.55 14.12 -7.67
N GLN A 62 21.37 15.16 -7.52
CA GLN A 62 21.22 16.16 -6.47
C GLN A 62 21.06 17.59 -7.01
N ARG A 63 20.23 18.39 -6.34
CA ARG A 63 20.02 19.82 -6.59
C ARG A 63 20.24 20.65 -5.33
N LYS A 64 20.72 21.87 -5.52
CA LYS A 64 20.91 22.83 -4.44
C LYS A 64 19.59 23.52 -4.09
N CYS A 65 19.24 23.57 -2.81
CA CYS A 65 18.13 24.36 -2.29
C CYS A 65 18.39 25.85 -2.52
N ARG A 66 17.38 26.56 -3.03
CA ARG A 66 17.48 27.99 -3.31
C ARG A 66 17.41 28.85 -2.05
N ASN A 67 16.76 28.35 -0.99
CA ASN A 67 16.61 29.06 0.27
C ASN A 67 17.87 28.90 1.15
N CYS A 68 18.24 27.66 1.52
CA CYS A 68 19.37 27.44 2.45
C CYS A 68 20.68 26.96 1.79
N GLY A 69 20.68 26.63 0.50
CA GLY A 69 21.88 26.14 -0.19
C GLY A 69 22.25 24.68 0.05
N HIS A 70 21.44 23.92 0.81
CA HIS A 70 21.66 22.48 1.03
C HIS A 70 21.47 21.66 -0.25
N PHE A 71 22.27 20.61 -0.47
CA PHE A 71 22.10 19.71 -1.61
C PHE A 71 21.12 18.59 -1.25
N ASN A 72 20.03 18.47 -2.00
CA ASN A 72 18.98 17.48 -1.79
C ASN A 72 18.87 16.59 -3.04
N GLU A 73 18.32 15.39 -2.91
CA GLU A 73 18.05 14.53 -4.08
C GLU A 73 16.96 15.14 -4.97
N LEU A 74 16.99 14.89 -6.27
CA LEU A 74 16.12 15.54 -7.27
C LEU A 74 14.62 15.28 -7.04
N ASP A 75 14.28 14.15 -6.43
CA ASP A 75 12.93 13.66 -6.12
C ASP A 75 12.41 14.12 -4.74
N THR A 76 13.24 14.79 -3.93
CA THR A 76 12.80 15.35 -2.64
C THR A 76 11.74 16.43 -2.83
N LEU A 77 10.56 16.30 -2.21
CA LEU A 77 9.51 17.32 -2.29
C LEU A 77 9.88 18.59 -1.51
N PHE A 78 10.55 18.42 -0.37
CA PHE A 78 10.96 19.49 0.54
C PHE A 78 12.46 19.40 0.84
N CYS A 79 13.06 20.54 1.18
CA CYS A 79 14.44 20.59 1.59
C CYS A 79 14.61 19.99 2.98
N ILE A 80 15.45 18.97 3.10
CA ILE A 80 15.67 18.27 4.37
C ILE A 80 16.31 19.14 5.46
N SER A 81 16.93 20.26 5.06
CA SER A 81 17.64 21.15 5.98
C SER A 81 16.80 22.35 6.44
N CYS A 82 15.88 22.86 5.62
CA CYS A 82 15.13 24.08 5.95
C CYS A 82 13.62 23.98 5.71
N GLY A 83 13.12 22.85 5.19
CA GLY A 83 11.71 22.64 4.90
C GLY A 83 11.19 23.31 3.62
N GLU A 84 12.01 24.10 2.92
CA GLU A 84 11.63 24.77 1.66
C GLU A 84 11.10 23.78 0.62
N GLU A 85 9.96 24.07 0.00
CA GLU A 85 9.42 23.24 -1.08
C GLU A 85 10.31 23.30 -2.34
N MET A 86 10.62 22.14 -2.91
CA MET A 86 11.64 22.03 -3.96
C MET A 86 11.08 21.53 -5.31
N ILE A 87 9.89 20.90 -5.38
CA ILE A 87 9.30 20.37 -6.63
C ILE A 87 8.07 21.18 -7.06
N LYS A 88 8.15 21.83 -8.22
CA LYS A 88 6.95 22.06 -9.05
C LYS A 88 6.61 20.73 -9.72
N THR A 89 5.48 20.13 -9.36
CA THR A 89 4.97 18.95 -10.07
C THR A 89 4.79 19.35 -11.54
N THR A 90 5.64 18.84 -12.44
CA THR A 90 5.23 18.75 -13.83
C THR A 90 4.04 17.82 -13.80
N LYS A 91 2.84 18.38 -13.97
CA LYS A 91 1.64 17.61 -14.28
C LYS A 91 1.91 16.91 -15.62
N GLU A 92 2.65 15.81 -15.59
CA GLU A 92 2.53 14.80 -16.63
C GLU A 92 1.12 14.29 -16.52
N ASN A 93 0.34 14.87 -17.41
CA ASN A 93 -0.98 14.53 -17.84
C ASN A 93 -0.97 13.05 -18.26
N ARG A 94 -1.01 12.13 -17.30
CA ARG A 94 -1.61 10.82 -17.54
C ARG A 94 -3.12 11.05 -17.66
N LYS A 95 -3.53 11.64 -18.79
CA LYS A 95 -4.74 11.17 -19.45
C LYS A 95 -4.57 9.67 -19.55
N ARG A 96 -5.29 8.93 -18.69
CA ARG A 96 -5.74 7.60 -19.09
C ARG A 96 -6.51 7.83 -20.38
N SER A 97 -5.88 7.59 -21.52
CA SER A 97 -6.61 7.28 -22.73
C SER A 97 -7.27 5.94 -22.47
N SER A 98 -8.42 5.94 -21.79
CA SER A 98 -9.34 4.82 -21.89
C SER A 98 -9.84 4.88 -23.32
N ASP A 99 -9.24 4.07 -24.18
CA ASP A 99 -9.67 3.90 -25.55
C ASP A 99 -11.18 3.62 -25.56
N GLY A 100 -11.91 4.63 -26.03
CA GLY A 100 -13.36 4.71 -26.03
C GLY A 100 -13.98 3.90 -27.17
N SER A 101 -13.47 2.70 -27.41
CA SER A 101 -13.98 1.79 -28.44
C SER A 101 -14.94 0.76 -27.85
N SER A 102 -14.69 0.30 -26.61
CA SER A 102 -15.46 -0.79 -26.01
C SER A 102 -16.91 -0.39 -25.63
N TYR A 103 -17.15 0.82 -25.11
CA TYR A 103 -18.50 1.21 -24.70
C TYR A 103 -19.45 1.43 -25.88
N LYS A 104 -18.93 1.79 -27.07
CA LYS A 104 -19.73 1.91 -28.31
C LYS A 104 -20.16 0.53 -28.81
N ALA A 105 -19.25 -0.45 -28.77
CA ALA A 105 -19.58 -1.84 -29.09
C ALA A 105 -20.58 -2.42 -28.08
N ILE A 106 -20.39 -2.18 -26.79
CA ILE A 106 -21.30 -2.64 -25.73
C ILE A 106 -22.68 -1.98 -25.88
N ALA A 107 -22.75 -0.69 -26.16
CA ALA A 107 -24.02 0.02 -26.37
C ALA A 107 -24.79 -0.50 -27.60
N LEU A 108 -24.10 -0.84 -28.70
CA LEU A 108 -24.73 -1.44 -29.88
C LEU A 108 -25.29 -2.84 -29.60
N VAL A 109 -24.55 -3.67 -28.85
CA VAL A 109 -25.00 -5.02 -28.48
C VAL A 109 -26.23 -4.94 -27.56
N ILE A 110 -26.20 -4.05 -26.55
CA ILE A 110 -27.35 -3.85 -25.66
C ILE A 110 -28.57 -3.33 -26.45
N GLY A 111 -28.37 -2.38 -27.37
CA GLY A 111 -29.44 -1.88 -28.24
C GLY A 111 -30.07 -2.96 -29.12
N LEU A 112 -29.25 -3.84 -29.71
CA LEU A 112 -29.72 -4.97 -30.51
C LEU A 112 -30.50 -5.99 -29.67
N VAL A 113 -30.03 -6.31 -28.47
CA VAL A 113 -30.72 -7.23 -27.55
C VAL A 113 -32.06 -6.66 -27.08
N LEU A 114 -32.12 -5.36 -26.76
CA LEU A 114 -33.37 -4.70 -26.37
C LEU A 114 -34.37 -4.64 -27.53
N LEU A 115 -33.91 -4.37 -28.76
CA LEU A 115 -34.77 -4.40 -29.95
C LEU A 115 -35.33 -5.80 -30.19
N LEU A 116 -34.48 -6.83 -30.17
CA LEU A 116 -34.92 -8.23 -30.33
C LEU A 116 -35.90 -8.65 -29.23
N GLY A 117 -35.66 -8.26 -27.97
CA GLY A 117 -36.59 -8.50 -26.86
C GLY A 117 -37.95 -7.79 -27.05
N LEU A 118 -37.94 -6.60 -27.65
CA LEU A 118 -39.15 -5.83 -27.96
C LEU A 118 -39.91 -6.43 -29.14
N PHE A 119 -39.22 -6.99 -30.14
CA PHE A 119 -39.83 -7.77 -31.22
C PHE A 119 -40.41 -9.10 -30.74
N VAL A 120 -39.79 -9.78 -29.76
CA VAL A 120 -40.37 -10.96 -29.10
C VAL A 120 -41.63 -10.58 -28.33
N LYS A 121 -41.63 -9.43 -27.65
CA LYS A 121 -42.83 -8.91 -26.94
C LYS A 121 -43.95 -8.47 -27.90
N LEU A 122 -43.63 -7.89 -29.06
CA LEU A 122 -44.62 -7.54 -30.09
C LEU A 122 -45.14 -8.79 -30.82
N GLY A 123 -44.28 -9.78 -31.08
CA GLY A 123 -44.64 -11.04 -31.74
C GLY A 123 -45.54 -11.93 -30.91
N ILE A 124 -45.43 -11.88 -29.58
CA ILE A 124 -46.34 -12.59 -28.65
C ILE A 124 -47.70 -11.85 -28.52
N GLY A 125 -47.80 -10.60 -28.99
CA GLY A 125 -49.02 -9.80 -28.92
C GLY A 125 -50.11 -10.14 -29.96
N LEU A 126 -49.85 -11.07 -30.89
CA LEU A 126 -50.80 -11.49 -31.93
C LEU A 126 -51.33 -12.92 -31.79
N PHE A 127 -51.03 -13.61 -30.68
CA PHE A 127 -51.75 -14.83 -30.29
C PHE A 127 -52.48 -14.61 -28.97
N LYS A 128 -53.67 -14.04 -29.12
CA LYS A 128 -54.80 -14.14 -28.20
C LYS A 128 -55.19 -15.61 -28.07
N GLU A 129 -55.15 -16.18 -26.87
CA GLU A 129 -56.20 -17.08 -26.39
C GLU A 129 -56.10 -17.26 -24.86
N GLU A 130 -57.26 -17.33 -24.23
CA GLU A 130 -57.45 -17.43 -22.78
C GLU A 130 -56.92 -18.73 -22.19
N ARG A 131 -56.41 -18.66 -20.95
CA ARG A 131 -56.91 -19.54 -19.89
C ARG A 131 -56.53 -19.08 -18.48
N SER A 132 -57.58 -18.79 -17.74
CA SER A 132 -57.68 -18.82 -16.28
C SER A 132 -57.43 -20.22 -15.73
N SER A 133 -56.65 -20.34 -14.65
CA SER A 133 -56.69 -21.34 -13.55
C SER A 133 -55.37 -21.25 -12.78
N GLU A 134 -55.36 -20.66 -11.59
CA GLU A 134 -55.48 -21.33 -10.28
C GLU A 134 -54.12 -21.62 -9.62
N LEU A 135 -54.01 -21.08 -8.38
CA LEU A 135 -53.44 -21.70 -7.19
C LEU A 135 -51.93 -22.05 -7.15
N SER A 136 -51.19 -21.33 -6.30
CA SER A 136 -50.16 -21.94 -5.44
C SER A 136 -49.74 -21.03 -4.30
N SER A 137 -50.11 -21.47 -3.08
CA SER A 137 -49.24 -21.65 -1.91
C SER A 137 -48.11 -20.63 -1.64
N SER A 138 -48.23 -19.97 -0.50
CA SER A 138 -47.09 -19.68 0.40
C SER A 138 -46.46 -21.02 0.89
N PRO A 139 -45.21 -21.07 1.43
CA PRO A 139 -44.49 -19.99 2.12
C PRO A 139 -42.99 -19.87 1.81
N ALA A 140 -42.42 -18.76 2.30
CA ALA A 140 -41.05 -18.62 2.80
C ALA A 140 -39.89 -19.14 1.93
N SER A 141 -39.17 -18.21 1.28
CA SER A 141 -37.73 -18.36 1.06
C SER A 141 -37.01 -17.14 1.62
N ILE A 142 -36.36 -17.37 2.77
CA ILE A 142 -35.32 -16.55 3.36
C ILE A 142 -34.27 -16.31 2.26
N SER A 143 -34.35 -15.13 1.63
CA SER A 143 -33.40 -14.71 0.62
C SER A 143 -32.21 -14.02 1.28
N THR A 144 -31.09 -14.74 1.27
CA THR A 144 -29.79 -14.18 0.87
C THR A 144 -29.13 -13.17 1.81
N SER A 145 -28.93 -13.55 3.08
CA SER A 145 -27.99 -12.85 3.97
C SER A 145 -26.55 -13.34 3.75
N LEU A 146 -25.86 -12.82 2.73
CA LEU A 146 -24.41 -13.07 2.60
C LEU A 146 -23.63 -12.04 1.76
N LYS A 147 -24.20 -10.86 1.47
CA LYS A 147 -23.51 -9.88 0.60
C LYS A 147 -23.37 -8.46 1.13
N ASN A 148 -23.90 -8.13 2.30
CA ASN A 148 -23.68 -6.83 2.90
C ASN A 148 -23.16 -7.04 4.32
N VAL A 149 -21.84 -7.24 4.45
CA VAL A 149 -21.20 -6.98 5.74
C VAL A 149 -21.50 -5.52 6.05
N ASP A 150 -22.08 -5.27 7.21
CA ASP A 150 -22.41 -3.93 7.66
C ASP A 150 -21.11 -3.12 7.81
N GLU A 151 -20.80 -2.28 6.82
CA GLU A 151 -19.57 -1.49 6.79
C GLU A 151 -19.51 -0.53 8.00
N ALA A 152 -20.65 -0.21 8.63
CA ALA A 152 -20.65 0.53 9.89
C ALA A 152 -19.97 -0.25 11.02
N LYS A 153 -20.11 -1.58 11.05
CA LYS A 153 -19.39 -2.45 12.01
C LYS A 153 -17.90 -2.49 11.72
N VAL A 154 -17.51 -2.49 10.45
CA VAL A 154 -16.10 -2.44 10.04
C VAL A 154 -15.46 -1.14 10.55
N ILE A 155 -16.13 -0.01 10.36
CA ILE A 155 -15.70 1.30 10.87
C ILE A 155 -15.67 1.29 12.41
N ALA A 156 -16.68 0.70 13.06
CA ALA A 156 -16.75 0.61 14.52
C ALA A 156 -15.60 -0.20 15.14
N VAL A 157 -15.06 -1.20 14.44
CA VAL A 157 -13.82 -1.88 14.83
C VAL A 157 -12.62 -0.98 14.50
N ALA A 158 -12.51 -0.50 13.25
CA ALA A 158 -11.33 0.20 12.75
C ALA A 158 -11.00 1.50 13.48
N LYS A 159 -12.01 2.22 14.03
CA LYS A 159 -11.79 3.44 14.81
C LYS A 159 -10.98 3.24 16.10
N ASN A 160 -10.81 2.00 16.56
CA ASN A 160 -10.03 1.69 17.76
C ASN A 160 -8.56 1.39 17.45
N PHE A 161 -8.12 1.57 16.20
CA PHE A 161 -6.78 1.17 15.77
C PHE A 161 -6.12 2.24 14.92
N LYS A 162 -4.79 2.33 15.05
CA LYS A 162 -3.92 2.94 14.05
C LYS A 162 -3.50 1.88 13.04
N CYS A 163 -3.27 2.28 11.79
CA CYS A 163 -2.79 1.35 10.78
C CYS A 163 -1.38 0.84 11.09
N ALA A 164 -1.18 -0.47 11.04
CA ALA A 164 0.06 -1.17 11.40
C ALA A 164 1.14 -1.12 10.31
N CYS A 165 0.88 -0.43 9.20
CA CYS A 165 1.71 -0.49 7.99
C CYS A 165 3.13 0.10 8.14
N GLY A 166 3.35 0.95 9.15
CA GLY A 166 4.62 1.65 9.40
C GLY A 166 5.00 2.76 8.38
N GLY A 167 4.47 2.74 7.15
CA GLY A 167 4.76 3.73 6.09
C GLY A 167 3.72 4.83 5.91
N CYS A 168 2.58 4.73 6.59
CA CYS A 168 1.42 5.60 6.44
C CYS A 168 1.35 6.70 7.51
N GLY A 169 2.32 6.76 8.43
CA GLY A 169 2.37 7.78 9.50
C GLY A 169 1.34 7.56 10.60
N GLU A 170 1.06 6.31 10.97
CA GLU A 170 0.11 5.94 12.03
C GLU A 170 -1.31 6.53 11.86
N LEU A 171 -1.76 6.70 10.62
CA LEU A 171 -3.12 7.16 10.35
C LEU A 171 -4.16 6.25 11.01
N PRO A 172 -5.30 6.80 11.48
CA PRO A 172 -6.41 6.01 11.99
C PRO A 172 -6.84 4.98 10.95
N LEU A 173 -6.99 3.72 11.37
CA LEU A 173 -7.26 2.61 10.45
C LEU A 173 -8.55 2.85 9.66
N GLU A 174 -9.59 3.46 10.28
CA GLU A 174 -10.83 3.81 9.57
C GLU A 174 -10.60 4.69 8.33
N THR A 175 -9.66 5.64 8.39
CA THR A 175 -9.37 6.58 7.28
C THR A 175 -8.25 6.12 6.36
N CYS A 176 -7.38 5.23 6.82
CA CYS A 176 -6.22 4.78 6.06
C CYS A 176 -6.63 3.81 4.92
N ASN A 177 -6.03 3.96 3.75
CA ASN A 177 -6.28 3.13 2.56
C ASN A 177 -5.00 2.55 1.94
N CYS A 178 -3.93 2.41 2.73
CA CYS A 178 -2.65 1.91 2.22
C CYS A 178 -2.72 0.41 1.91
N ASP A 179 -2.06 0.03 0.82
CA ASP A 179 -1.91 -1.37 0.36
C ASP A 179 -0.47 -1.85 0.57
N MET A 180 0.09 -1.51 1.73
CA MET A 180 1.40 -2.01 2.17
C MET A 180 1.21 -3.35 2.92
N PRO A 181 2.26 -4.18 3.04
CA PRO A 181 2.20 -5.38 3.87
C PRO A 181 1.74 -5.05 5.30
N LYS A 182 0.76 -5.78 5.83
CA LYS A 182 0.09 -5.46 7.11
C LYS A 182 -0.52 -4.06 7.15
N GLY A 183 -0.95 -3.53 6.00
CA GLY A 183 -1.56 -2.22 5.87
C GLY A 183 -3.08 -2.23 5.93
N ALA A 184 -3.68 -1.06 5.78
CA ALA A 184 -5.09 -0.83 6.03
C ALA A 184 -6.02 -1.68 5.16
N VAL A 185 -5.64 -1.96 3.90
CA VAL A 185 -6.42 -2.85 3.03
C VAL A 185 -6.49 -4.26 3.60
N GLU A 186 -5.37 -4.81 4.07
CA GLU A 186 -5.29 -6.14 4.66
C GLU A 186 -6.04 -6.22 6.00
N GLU A 187 -5.82 -5.23 6.87
CA GLU A 187 -6.47 -5.14 8.19
C GLU A 187 -8.00 -5.02 8.04
N LYS A 188 -8.50 -4.11 7.19
CA LYS A 188 -9.95 -3.96 6.93
C LYS A 188 -10.56 -5.20 6.30
N LYS A 189 -9.81 -5.89 5.43
CA LYS A 189 -10.25 -7.18 4.85
C LYS A 189 -10.42 -8.23 5.94
N PHE A 190 -9.46 -8.35 6.85
CA PHE A 190 -9.55 -9.27 7.99
C PHE A 190 -10.78 -8.95 8.88
N ILE A 191 -11.04 -7.67 9.17
CA ILE A 191 -12.24 -7.25 9.92
C ILE A 191 -13.51 -7.72 9.22
N ARG A 192 -13.63 -7.47 7.91
CA ARG A 192 -14.81 -7.90 7.12
C ARG A 192 -15.00 -9.41 7.12
N GLU A 193 -13.92 -10.17 6.96
CA GLU A 193 -13.97 -11.63 6.99
C GLU A 193 -14.47 -12.15 8.35
N LYS A 194 -13.95 -11.61 9.46
CA LYS A 194 -14.37 -12.04 10.80
C LYS A 194 -15.81 -11.63 11.14
N LEU A 195 -16.24 -10.45 10.71
CA LEU A 195 -17.66 -10.07 10.85
C LEU A 195 -18.57 -10.96 9.99
N ALA A 196 -18.12 -11.38 8.80
CA ALA A 196 -18.87 -12.31 7.94
C ALA A 196 -18.92 -13.74 8.52
N GLU A 197 -17.90 -14.16 9.27
CA GLU A 197 -17.88 -15.41 10.03
C GLU A 197 -18.82 -15.39 11.26
N GLY A 198 -19.41 -14.24 11.60
CA GLY A 198 -20.37 -14.10 12.70
C GLY A 198 -19.78 -13.63 14.03
N PHE A 199 -18.52 -13.20 14.07
CA PHE A 199 -17.92 -12.63 15.27
C PHE A 199 -18.53 -11.26 15.61
N THR A 200 -18.62 -10.93 16.91
CA THR A 200 -19.07 -9.60 17.36
C THR A 200 -17.99 -8.54 17.16
N VAL A 201 -18.37 -7.26 17.18
CA VAL A 201 -17.42 -6.14 17.06
C VAL A 201 -16.32 -6.25 18.13
N GLU A 202 -16.68 -6.55 19.36
CA GLU A 202 -15.77 -6.68 20.50
C GLU A 202 -14.79 -7.84 20.29
N GLN A 203 -15.28 -8.99 19.83
CA GLN A 203 -14.42 -10.14 19.53
C GLN A 203 -13.45 -9.85 18.39
N VAL A 204 -13.89 -9.14 17.35
CA VAL A 204 -13.03 -8.76 16.23
C VAL A 204 -11.96 -7.75 16.66
N ILE A 205 -12.28 -6.81 17.55
CA ILE A 205 -11.30 -5.89 18.15
C ILE A 205 -10.19 -6.69 18.84
N GLU A 206 -10.53 -7.64 19.71
CA GLU A 206 -9.54 -8.46 20.41
C GLU A 206 -8.70 -9.32 19.45
N LEU A 207 -9.32 -9.89 18.41
CA LEU A 207 -8.62 -10.67 17.39
C LEU A 207 -7.67 -9.81 16.53
N LEU A 208 -8.08 -8.59 16.20
CA LEU A 208 -7.28 -7.66 15.42
C LEU A 208 -6.07 -7.19 16.22
N ASP A 209 -6.26 -6.80 17.48
CA ASP A 209 -5.17 -6.38 18.37
C ASP A 209 -4.15 -7.51 18.58
N LYS A 210 -4.62 -8.75 18.78
CA LYS A 210 -3.73 -9.91 18.89
C LYS A 210 -2.91 -10.17 17.62
N LYS A 211 -3.44 -9.87 16.43
CA LYS A 211 -2.81 -10.19 15.14
C LYS A 211 -1.93 -9.06 14.61
N TYR A 212 -2.40 -7.82 14.71
CA TYR A 212 -1.76 -6.63 14.14
C TYR A 212 -1.29 -5.63 15.20
N GLY A 213 -1.91 -5.59 16.38
CA GLY A 213 -1.60 -4.65 17.45
C GLY A 213 -2.15 -3.24 17.18
N HIS A 214 -1.52 -2.23 17.77
CA HIS A 214 -1.77 -0.80 17.52
C HIS A 214 -3.17 -0.28 17.87
N ARG A 215 -3.81 -0.90 18.88
CA ARG A 215 -5.03 -0.35 19.49
C ARG A 215 -4.76 1.04 20.11
N ILE A 216 -5.75 1.93 20.00
CA ILE A 216 -5.75 3.29 20.59
C ILE A 216 -6.76 3.43 21.72
#